data_AF-A0A1G9LNJ6-F1
#
_entry.id   AF-A0A1G9LNJ6-F1
#
_cell.length_a   1.000
_cell.length_b   1.000
_cell.length_c   1.000
_cell.angle_alpha   90.00
_cell.angle_beta   90.00
_cell.angle_gamma   90.00
#
_symmetry.space_group_name_H-M   'P 1'
#
loop_
_entity.id
_entity.type
_entity.pdbx_description
1 polymer ?
#
loop_
_entity_poly.entity_id
_entity_poly.type
_entity_poly.pdbx_seq_one_letter_code
_entity_poly.pdbx_strand_id
1 'polypeptide(L)'
;MALTEEHREEWFRILGDYPDDEKPDPENRLAVETSCSGFLGNMWTRATMPEVQGVSLAELEMVFVQYYLGRPEPFSAAMLAAMTELADAPGGRRAAAKALERLGRLGVPPPSWHGEEMKPGECWKAGDVYGDQLTFFASFHAPSGDQALSYTVDYSEYHFDMVVDCDATGDLDRLLELHRTRNAKSLDRLFVPVEADPAELYTGTRRSLDDWDIFCVEGDARRLAPRFLMLRELWRARLRRFPRIEPQEVRQPSDDELSLFASGFLNHMLGQLLLEARHFEAIRELCWFHGINGPKVSPTRAYVFLERWLPAKYEPDDPVVEAVRDLFIPFLRWTASATDLEPMAWPYLKFKAERWLKEFPGWSAKDPDCARFPRPRSL
;
A
#
# COMPACT_ATOMS: atom_id res chain seq x y z
N MET A 1 11.71 -24.85 -1.78
CA MET A 1 12.46 -26.09 -1.49
C MET A 1 11.86 -26.71 -0.24
N ALA A 2 12.20 -27.96 0.11
CA ALA A 2 11.75 -28.52 1.38
C ALA A 2 12.47 -27.83 2.54
N LEU A 3 11.78 -27.61 3.66
CA LEU A 3 12.38 -27.12 4.91
C LEU A 3 13.54 -28.05 5.36
N THR A 4 14.73 -27.48 5.55
CA THR A 4 15.89 -28.19 6.14
C THR A 4 15.91 -28.02 7.66
N GLU A 5 16.65 -28.86 8.39
CA GLU A 5 16.79 -28.70 9.84
C GLU A 5 17.46 -27.38 10.21
N GLU A 6 18.44 -26.92 9.41
CA GLU A 6 19.10 -25.62 9.60
C GLU A 6 18.11 -24.44 9.52
N HIS A 7 17.20 -24.46 8.54
CA HIS A 7 16.14 -23.45 8.45
C HIS A 7 15.21 -23.49 9.66
N ARG A 8 14.90 -24.70 10.16
CA ARG A 8 14.04 -24.88 11.33
C ARG A 8 14.70 -24.33 12.61
N GLU A 9 15.98 -24.62 12.82
CA GLU A 9 16.76 -24.12 13.95
C GLU A 9 16.90 -22.59 13.91
N GLU A 10 17.11 -22.00 12.72
CA GLU A 10 17.12 -20.55 12.53
C GLU A 10 15.81 -19.93 12.99
N TRP A 11 14.67 -20.45 12.54
CA TRP A 11 13.36 -19.92 12.95
C TRP A 11 13.08 -20.12 14.43
N PHE A 12 13.51 -21.22 15.03
CA PHE A 12 13.40 -21.44 16.46
C PHE A 12 14.21 -20.39 17.26
N ARG A 13 15.38 -20.00 16.75
CA ARG A 13 16.16 -18.89 17.32
C ARG A 13 15.44 -17.55 17.16
N ILE A 14 14.96 -17.21 15.95
CA ILE A 14 14.19 -15.97 15.72
C ILE A 14 12.97 -15.87 16.64
N LEU A 15 12.21 -16.96 16.80
CA LEU A 15 11.06 -17.01 17.69
C LEU A 15 11.45 -16.97 19.17
N GLY A 16 12.64 -17.49 19.52
CA GLY A 16 13.18 -17.51 20.89
C GLY A 16 13.92 -16.27 21.34
N ASP A 17 14.36 -15.43 20.41
CA ASP A 17 14.98 -14.14 20.70
C ASP A 17 13.94 -13.06 21.07
N TYR A 18 12.64 -13.40 21.10
CA TYR A 18 11.59 -12.50 21.53
C TYR A 18 11.71 -12.24 23.06
N PRO A 19 12.02 -11.01 23.48
CA PRO A 19 12.32 -10.71 24.89
C PRO A 19 11.12 -11.00 25.80
N ASP A 20 11.37 -11.62 26.94
CA ASP A 20 10.32 -11.98 27.91
C ASP A 20 9.58 -10.74 28.45
N ASP A 21 10.28 -9.61 28.60
CA ASP A 21 9.73 -8.33 29.04
C ASP A 21 8.94 -7.58 27.96
N GLU A 22 9.06 -8.00 26.70
CA GLU A 22 8.29 -7.49 25.56
C GLU A 22 7.11 -8.41 25.18
N LYS A 23 6.91 -9.53 25.90
CA LYS A 23 5.75 -10.42 25.71
C LYS A 23 4.47 -9.69 26.09
N PRO A 24 3.53 -9.50 25.14
CA PRO A 24 2.25 -8.92 25.49
C PRO A 24 1.52 -9.82 26.48
N ASP A 25 0.65 -9.20 27.28
CA ASP A 25 -0.32 -9.92 28.09
C ASP A 25 -1.10 -10.90 27.19
N PRO A 26 -1.10 -12.22 27.49
CA PRO A 26 -1.86 -13.22 26.74
C PRO A 26 -3.35 -12.88 26.56
N GLU A 27 -3.94 -12.11 27.48
CA GLU A 27 -5.32 -11.67 27.41
C GLU A 27 -5.52 -10.39 26.57
N ASN A 28 -4.45 -9.67 26.24
CA ASN A 28 -4.50 -8.53 25.32
C ASN A 28 -4.46 -9.01 23.87
N ARG A 29 -5.65 -9.35 23.34
CA ARG A 29 -5.85 -9.86 21.99
C ARG A 29 -5.11 -9.05 20.91
N LEU A 30 -5.29 -7.73 20.88
CA LEU A 30 -4.71 -6.88 19.82
C LEU A 30 -3.17 -6.90 19.86
N ALA A 31 -2.58 -6.85 21.05
CA ALA A 31 -1.14 -6.89 21.21
C ALA A 31 -0.56 -8.25 20.77
N VAL A 32 -1.20 -9.35 21.17
CA VAL A 32 -0.81 -10.71 20.75
C VAL A 32 -0.96 -10.89 19.24
N GLU A 33 -2.08 -10.47 18.64
CA GLU A 33 -2.31 -10.58 17.20
C GLU A 33 -1.33 -9.71 16.40
N THR A 34 -0.96 -8.53 16.90
CA THR A 34 0.07 -7.67 16.30
C THR A 34 1.45 -8.34 16.33
N SER A 35 1.86 -8.91 17.48
CA SER A 35 3.12 -9.64 17.59
C SER A 35 3.14 -10.88 16.68
N CYS A 36 2.04 -11.66 16.64
CA CYS A 36 1.91 -12.81 15.76
C CYS A 36 1.96 -12.42 14.28
N SER A 37 1.24 -11.37 13.88
CA SER A 37 1.28 -10.83 12.53
C SER A 37 2.69 -10.40 12.13
N GLY A 38 3.49 -9.85 13.04
CA GLY A 38 4.89 -9.50 12.75
C GLY A 38 5.79 -10.69 12.47
N PHE A 39 5.60 -11.81 13.17
CA PHE A 39 6.32 -13.05 12.83
C PHE A 39 5.87 -13.60 11.49
N LEU A 40 4.57 -13.64 11.21
CA LEU A 40 4.04 -14.13 9.95
C LEU A 40 4.44 -13.24 8.77
N GLY A 41 4.50 -11.92 8.95
CA GLY A 41 5.01 -10.98 7.95
C GLY A 41 6.49 -11.23 7.62
N ASN A 42 7.32 -11.51 8.62
CA ASN A 42 8.71 -11.94 8.40
C ASN A 42 8.81 -13.31 7.70
N MET A 43 7.89 -14.23 7.98
CA MET A 43 7.84 -15.52 7.26
C MET A 43 7.44 -15.31 5.80
N TRP A 44 6.48 -14.41 5.54
CA TRP A 44 6.06 -14.03 4.20
C TRP A 44 7.22 -13.45 3.38
N THR A 45 8.00 -12.50 3.92
CA THR A 45 9.14 -11.92 3.18
C THR A 45 10.16 -13.00 2.78
N ARG A 46 10.46 -13.96 3.67
CA ARG A 46 11.36 -15.08 3.34
C ARG A 46 10.77 -16.08 2.35
N ALA A 47 9.45 -16.16 2.25
CA ALA A 47 8.78 -17.00 1.27
C ALA A 47 8.67 -16.34 -0.11
N THR A 48 8.67 -15.00 -0.19
CA THR A 48 8.45 -14.25 -1.43
C THR A 48 9.70 -13.62 -2.03
N MET A 49 10.66 -13.13 -1.23
CA MET A 49 11.86 -12.43 -1.73
C MET A 49 12.86 -13.38 -2.40
N PRO A 50 13.16 -13.25 -3.71
CA PRO A 50 14.03 -14.16 -4.45
C PRO A 50 15.39 -14.42 -3.81
N GLU A 51 15.99 -13.41 -3.19
CA GLU A 51 17.31 -13.49 -2.55
C GLU A 51 17.31 -14.28 -1.24
N VAL A 52 16.13 -14.47 -0.63
CA VAL A 52 15.93 -15.11 0.67
C VAL A 52 15.05 -16.38 0.56
N GLN A 53 14.63 -16.72 -0.67
CA GLN A 53 13.71 -17.83 -0.96
C GLN A 53 14.30 -19.20 -0.54
N GLY A 54 13.71 -19.78 0.50
CA GLY A 54 14.12 -21.08 1.03
C GLY A 54 13.00 -22.12 1.07
N VAL A 55 11.84 -21.71 1.57
CA VAL A 55 10.83 -22.60 2.16
C VAL A 55 9.43 -22.03 1.89
N SER A 56 8.42 -22.89 1.69
CA SER A 56 7.06 -22.41 1.48
C SER A 56 6.47 -21.79 2.76
N LEU A 57 5.59 -20.79 2.61
CA LEU A 57 4.90 -20.15 3.74
C LEU A 57 4.18 -21.18 4.64
N ALA A 58 3.56 -22.19 4.04
CA ALA A 58 2.87 -23.25 4.77
C ALA A 58 3.81 -24.08 5.65
N GLU A 59 5.05 -24.34 5.22
CA GLU A 59 6.05 -25.02 6.04
C GLU A 59 6.55 -24.13 7.19
N LEU A 60 6.75 -22.82 6.94
CA LEU A 60 7.15 -21.86 7.98
C LEU A 60 6.07 -21.71 9.06
N GLU A 61 4.80 -21.66 8.67
CA GLU A 61 3.67 -21.70 9.60
C GLU A 61 3.69 -22.97 10.47
N MET A 62 4.05 -24.13 9.91
CA MET A 62 4.19 -25.35 10.71
C MET A 62 5.34 -25.28 11.72
N VAL A 63 6.46 -24.63 11.39
CA VAL A 63 7.57 -24.38 12.33
C VAL A 63 7.10 -23.52 13.49
N PHE A 64 6.35 -22.45 13.21
CA PHE A 64 5.73 -21.61 14.24
C PHE A 64 4.87 -22.43 15.20
N VAL A 65 3.97 -23.27 14.67
CA VAL A 65 3.10 -24.13 15.48
C VAL A 65 3.91 -25.08 16.37
N GLN A 66 4.93 -25.73 15.82
CA GLN A 66 5.79 -26.65 16.56
C GLN A 66 6.54 -25.94 17.69
N TYR A 67 7.04 -24.74 17.43
CA TYR A 67 7.80 -23.95 18.40
C TYR A 67 6.98 -23.63 19.65
N TYR A 68 5.78 -23.07 19.46
CA TYR A 68 4.91 -22.68 20.58
C TYR A 68 4.24 -23.88 21.25
N LEU A 69 3.94 -24.95 20.51
CA LEU A 69 3.47 -26.20 21.12
C LEU A 69 4.51 -26.82 22.07
N GLY A 70 5.81 -26.65 21.77
CA GLY A 70 6.91 -27.13 22.62
C GLY A 70 7.09 -26.35 23.93
N ARG A 71 6.37 -25.24 24.12
CA ARG A 71 6.47 -24.34 25.28
C ARG A 71 5.11 -24.17 25.93
N PRO A 72 4.72 -25.05 26.87
CA PRO A 72 3.40 -25.00 27.49
C PRO A 72 3.31 -23.83 28.49
N GLU A 73 3.18 -22.61 27.97
CA GLU A 73 2.98 -21.37 28.71
C GLU A 73 1.80 -20.54 28.14
N PRO A 74 1.19 -19.64 28.92
CA PRO A 74 0.04 -18.85 28.47
C PRO A 74 0.29 -18.04 27.19
N PHE A 75 1.49 -17.48 27.03
CA PHE A 75 1.86 -16.74 25.83
C PHE A 75 1.87 -17.62 24.58
N SER A 76 2.38 -18.85 24.66
CA SER A 76 2.31 -19.82 23.56
C SER A 76 0.88 -20.17 23.17
N ALA A 77 -0.02 -20.32 24.15
CA ALA A 77 -1.44 -20.54 23.89
C ALA A 77 -2.06 -19.33 23.18
N ALA A 78 -1.72 -18.11 23.59
CA ALA A 78 -2.19 -16.89 22.94
C ALA A 78 -1.65 -16.73 21.51
N MET A 79 -0.37 -17.01 21.25
CA MET A 79 0.20 -16.98 19.90
C MET A 79 -0.43 -18.02 18.98
N LEU A 80 -0.68 -19.24 19.46
CA LEU A 80 -1.40 -20.26 18.70
C LEU A 80 -2.87 -19.87 18.47
N ALA A 81 -3.53 -19.25 19.46
CA ALA A 81 -4.87 -18.73 19.30
C ALA A 81 -4.93 -17.63 18.24
N ALA A 82 -3.99 -16.67 18.24
CA ALA A 82 -3.90 -15.65 17.20
C ALA A 82 -3.63 -16.27 15.82
N MET A 83 -2.77 -17.28 15.75
CA MET A 83 -2.48 -17.99 14.51
C MET A 83 -3.71 -18.69 13.91
N THR A 84 -4.67 -19.12 14.72
CA THR A 84 -5.94 -19.70 14.20
C THR A 84 -6.72 -18.72 13.32
N GLU A 85 -6.53 -17.41 13.55
CA GLU A 85 -7.18 -16.33 12.80
C GLU A 85 -6.26 -15.74 11.73
N LEU A 86 -4.97 -15.57 12.02
CA LEU A 86 -4.04 -14.79 11.20
C LEU A 86 -3.38 -15.57 10.07
N ALA A 87 -3.03 -16.84 10.28
CA ALA A 87 -2.29 -17.64 9.31
C ALA A 87 -2.99 -17.62 7.94
N ASP A 88 -2.22 -17.49 6.86
CA ASP A 88 -2.77 -17.37 5.51
C ASP A 88 -3.19 -18.74 4.98
N ALA A 89 -2.35 -19.75 5.21
CA ALA A 89 -2.67 -21.09 4.76
C ALA A 89 -3.76 -21.73 5.65
N PRO A 90 -4.81 -22.33 5.06
CA PRO A 90 -5.79 -23.10 5.83
C PRO A 90 -5.17 -24.24 6.65
N GLY A 91 -4.01 -24.76 6.21
CA GLY A 91 -3.22 -25.75 6.93
C GLY A 91 -2.69 -25.23 8.26
N GLY A 92 -2.06 -24.05 8.26
CA GLY A 92 -1.53 -23.39 9.46
C GLY A 92 -2.62 -23.13 10.50
N ARG A 93 -3.76 -22.56 10.08
CA ARG A 93 -4.90 -22.32 10.99
C ARG A 93 -5.40 -23.60 11.68
N ARG A 94 -5.56 -24.68 10.91
CA ARG A 94 -6.00 -25.99 11.47
C ARG A 94 -4.95 -26.62 12.38
N ALA A 95 -3.66 -26.47 12.05
CA ALA A 95 -2.57 -26.98 12.88
C ALA A 95 -2.48 -26.22 14.21
N ALA A 96 -2.61 -24.89 14.18
CA ALA A 96 -2.64 -24.05 15.36
C ALA A 96 -3.81 -24.41 16.30
N ALA A 97 -5.01 -24.64 15.76
CA ALA A 97 -6.16 -25.07 16.56
C ALA A 97 -5.89 -26.42 17.28
N LYS A 98 -5.34 -27.41 16.57
CA LYS A 98 -4.96 -28.71 17.17
C LYS A 98 -3.86 -28.59 18.22
N ALA A 99 -2.89 -27.70 17.99
CA ALA A 99 -1.82 -27.44 18.94
C ALA A 99 -2.36 -26.77 20.21
N LEU A 100 -3.29 -25.83 20.07
CA LEU A 100 -3.97 -25.17 21.19
C LEU A 100 -4.80 -26.17 22.01
N GLU A 101 -5.56 -27.06 21.37
CA GLU A 101 -6.24 -28.17 22.06
C GLU A 101 -5.26 -29.05 22.85
N ARG A 102 -4.08 -29.31 22.29
CA ARG A 102 -3.04 -30.12 22.95
C ARG A 102 -2.43 -29.38 24.14
N LEU A 103 -2.19 -28.07 24.05
CA LEU A 103 -1.77 -27.25 25.20
C LEU A 103 -2.82 -27.26 26.31
N GLY A 104 -4.11 -27.20 25.96
CA GLY A 104 -5.21 -27.33 26.92
C GLY A 104 -5.15 -28.65 27.71
N ARG A 105 -4.83 -29.77 27.04
CA ARG A 105 -4.63 -31.08 27.69
C ARG A 105 -3.37 -31.12 28.58
N LEU A 106 -2.41 -30.23 28.34
CA LEU A 106 -1.21 -30.04 29.17
C LEU A 106 -1.42 -29.05 30.32
N GLY A 107 -2.65 -28.55 30.51
CA GLY A 107 -3.01 -27.64 31.59
C GLY A 107 -2.82 -26.15 31.26
N VAL A 108 -2.56 -25.80 30.00
CA VAL A 108 -2.47 -24.41 29.55
C VAL A 108 -3.72 -24.06 28.76
N PRO A 109 -4.71 -23.39 29.36
CA PRO A 109 -5.95 -23.07 28.67
C PRO A 109 -5.71 -22.05 27.54
N PRO A 110 -6.59 -22.02 26.52
CA PRO A 110 -6.61 -20.91 25.58
C PRO A 110 -6.96 -19.59 26.30
N PRO A 111 -6.56 -18.43 25.74
CA PRO A 111 -6.94 -17.13 26.30
C PRO A 111 -8.45 -16.91 26.20
N SER A 112 -9.00 -16.02 27.02
CA SER A 112 -10.45 -15.82 27.15
C SER A 112 -11.13 -15.38 25.84
N TRP A 113 -10.39 -14.67 24.98
CA TRP A 113 -10.86 -14.17 23.70
C TRP A 113 -10.85 -15.20 22.56
N HIS A 114 -10.31 -16.41 22.80
CA HIS A 114 -10.25 -17.43 21.76
C HIS A 114 -11.66 -17.93 21.37
N GLY A 115 -11.96 -17.91 20.07
CA GLY A 115 -13.26 -18.32 19.53
C GLY A 115 -14.31 -17.20 19.50
N GLU A 116 -13.97 -16.00 19.98
CA GLU A 116 -14.86 -14.84 19.83
C GLU A 116 -15.03 -14.42 18.38
N GLU A 117 -16.27 -14.13 18.01
CA GLU A 117 -16.60 -13.56 16.70
C GLU A 117 -16.24 -12.06 16.66
N MET A 118 -15.39 -11.69 15.71
CA MET A 118 -15.05 -10.31 15.39
C MET A 118 -15.96 -9.80 14.27
N LYS A 119 -16.66 -8.68 14.50
CA LYS A 119 -17.60 -8.08 13.52
C LYS A 119 -17.03 -6.80 12.93
N PRO A 120 -17.13 -6.57 11.62
CA PRO A 120 -16.74 -5.28 11.04
C PRO A 120 -17.64 -4.17 11.57
N GLY A 121 -17.03 -3.02 11.85
CA GLY A 121 -17.68 -1.79 12.27
C GLY A 121 -17.64 -0.74 11.15
N GLU A 122 -17.30 0.49 11.54
CA GLU A 122 -17.23 1.66 10.67
C GLU A 122 -16.03 1.57 9.70
N CYS A 123 -16.23 2.07 8.49
CA CYS A 123 -15.19 2.17 7.47
C CYS A 123 -15.03 3.64 7.06
N TRP A 124 -13.79 4.10 6.98
CA TRP A 124 -13.47 5.47 6.59
C TRP A 124 -12.34 5.48 5.58
N LYS A 125 -12.27 6.56 4.80
CA LYS A 125 -11.14 6.85 3.93
C LYS A 125 -10.71 8.31 4.07
N ALA A 126 -9.43 8.54 3.94
CA ALA A 126 -8.84 9.88 3.92
C ALA A 126 -7.61 9.87 3.01
N GLY A 127 -7.21 10.99 2.43
CA GLY A 127 -6.13 10.99 1.46
C GLY A 127 -5.78 12.39 1.01
N ASP A 128 -4.92 12.48 0.01
CA ASP A 128 -4.64 13.78 -0.61
C ASP A 128 -5.63 14.15 -1.70
N VAL A 129 -5.78 15.46 -1.89
CA VAL A 129 -6.68 16.06 -2.90
C VAL A 129 -6.23 15.76 -4.33
N TYR A 130 -4.98 15.31 -4.53
CA TYR A 130 -4.43 14.96 -5.83
C TYR A 130 -4.69 13.49 -6.22
N GLY A 131 -5.09 12.64 -5.27
CA GLY A 131 -5.25 11.19 -5.47
C GLY A 131 -3.90 10.45 -5.52
N ASP A 132 -2.87 11.00 -4.89
CA ASP A 132 -1.54 10.38 -4.80
C ASP A 132 -1.44 9.40 -3.63
N GLN A 133 -2.21 9.59 -2.57
CA GLN A 133 -2.26 8.74 -1.38
C GLN A 133 -3.70 8.58 -0.88
N LEU A 134 -4.03 7.36 -0.44
CA LEU A 134 -5.30 7.04 0.21
C LEU A 134 -5.06 6.14 1.42
N THR A 135 -5.55 6.58 2.57
CA THR A 135 -5.62 5.84 3.82
C THR A 135 -7.02 5.29 4.02
N PHE A 136 -7.12 3.97 4.18
CA PHE A 136 -8.33 3.29 4.63
C PHE A 136 -8.27 3.05 6.14
N PHE A 137 -9.40 3.21 6.81
CA PHE A 137 -9.58 2.92 8.23
C PHE A 137 -10.77 1.99 8.40
N ALA A 138 -10.65 1.01 9.29
CA ALA A 138 -11.74 0.12 9.64
C ALA A 138 -11.74 -0.16 11.14
N SER A 139 -12.91 -0.13 11.77
CA SER A 139 -13.11 -0.69 13.10
C SER A 139 -13.68 -2.11 13.07
N PHE A 140 -13.43 -2.84 14.13
CA PHE A 140 -13.89 -4.20 14.35
C PHE A 140 -14.25 -4.37 15.82
N HIS A 141 -15.37 -5.01 16.09
CA HIS A 141 -15.92 -5.18 17.43
C HIS A 141 -15.86 -6.64 17.86
N ALA A 142 -15.36 -6.88 19.07
CA ALA A 142 -15.38 -8.18 19.73
C ALA A 142 -15.64 -8.02 21.24
N PRO A 143 -16.14 -9.06 21.94
CA PRO A 143 -16.33 -9.01 23.39
C PRO A 143 -15.05 -8.68 24.18
N SER A 144 -13.89 -9.12 23.70
CA SER A 144 -12.57 -8.82 24.28
C SER A 144 -12.06 -7.40 24.02
N GLY A 145 -12.77 -6.61 23.22
CA GLY A 145 -12.45 -5.22 22.92
C GLY A 145 -12.48 -4.90 21.44
N ASP A 146 -12.61 -3.60 21.16
CA ASP A 146 -12.59 -3.08 19.80
C ASP A 146 -11.17 -3.03 19.24
N GLN A 147 -11.09 -3.11 17.91
CA GLN A 147 -9.87 -2.94 17.15
C GLN A 147 -10.15 -1.95 16.03
N ALA A 148 -9.19 -1.07 15.78
CA ALA A 148 -9.18 -0.16 14.66
C ALA A 148 -7.85 -0.30 13.94
N LEU A 149 -7.92 -0.41 12.63
CA LEU A 149 -6.74 -0.52 11.79
C LEU A 149 -6.76 0.62 10.77
N SER A 150 -5.57 1.14 10.42
CA SER A 150 -5.39 2.02 9.25
C SER A 150 -4.35 1.49 8.28
N TYR A 151 -4.53 1.80 7.00
CA TYR A 151 -3.71 1.31 5.90
C TYR A 151 -3.58 2.39 4.82
N THR A 152 -2.38 2.92 4.60
CA THR A 152 -2.11 4.02 3.65
C THR A 152 -1.40 3.52 2.42
N VAL A 153 -2.04 3.69 1.27
CA VAL A 153 -1.52 3.39 -0.06
C VAL A 153 -1.03 4.68 -0.71
N ASP A 154 0.15 4.62 -1.31
CA ASP A 154 0.77 5.62 -2.16
C ASP A 154 0.75 5.14 -3.60
N TYR A 155 0.03 5.90 -4.41
CA TYR A 155 -0.10 5.70 -5.85
C TYR A 155 0.91 6.54 -6.62
N SER A 156 1.61 7.49 -6.00
CA SER A 156 2.26 8.61 -6.69
C SER A 156 3.56 8.23 -7.42
N GLU A 157 4.45 7.51 -6.74
CA GLU A 157 5.85 7.38 -7.15
C GLU A 157 6.16 6.06 -7.88
N TYR A 158 5.42 4.99 -7.58
CA TYR A 158 5.75 3.63 -8.00
C TYR A 158 4.80 3.10 -9.08
N HIS A 159 5.25 2.08 -9.81
CA HIS A 159 4.42 1.30 -10.75
C HIS A 159 3.41 0.36 -10.04
N PHE A 160 3.29 0.49 -8.72
CA PHE A 160 2.51 -0.37 -7.83
C PHE A 160 1.81 0.49 -6.77
N ASP A 161 0.67 0.01 -6.30
CA ASP A 161 -0.10 0.62 -5.23
C ASP A 161 0.60 0.36 -3.88
N MET A 162 1.53 1.23 -3.48
CA MET A 162 2.46 0.99 -2.37
C MET A 162 1.89 1.36 -1.01
N VAL A 163 1.69 0.41 -0.11
CA VAL A 163 1.53 0.68 1.32
C VAL A 163 2.74 1.38 1.93
N VAL A 164 2.55 2.62 2.33
CA VAL A 164 3.60 3.45 2.96
C VAL A 164 3.44 3.55 4.47
N ASP A 165 2.26 3.21 5.01
CA ASP A 165 2.01 3.21 6.45
C ASP A 165 0.86 2.28 6.84
N CYS A 166 0.96 1.70 8.04
CA CYS A 166 -0.09 0.90 8.67
C CYS A 166 -0.12 1.18 10.17
N ASP A 167 -1.31 1.17 10.75
CA ASP A 167 -1.48 1.31 12.19
C ASP A 167 -2.57 0.38 12.72
N ALA A 168 -2.50 0.09 14.01
CA ALA A 168 -3.43 -0.75 14.74
C ALA A 168 -3.58 -0.23 16.18
N THR A 169 -4.82 -0.05 16.62
CA THR A 169 -5.16 0.42 17.96
C THR A 169 -6.54 -0.10 18.38
N GLY A 170 -6.96 0.14 19.62
CA GLY A 170 -8.32 -0.18 20.08
C GLY A 170 -9.34 0.95 19.85
N ASP A 171 -8.92 2.06 19.23
CA ASP A 171 -9.66 3.32 19.17
C ASP A 171 -9.61 3.90 17.74
N LEU A 172 -10.73 3.83 17.02
CA LEU A 172 -10.85 4.37 15.67
C LEU A 172 -10.69 5.90 15.65
N ASP A 173 -11.26 6.58 16.64
CA ASP A 173 -11.19 8.04 16.72
C ASP A 173 -9.76 8.52 16.88
N ARG A 174 -8.92 7.76 17.59
CA ARG A 174 -7.48 8.04 17.66
C ARG A 174 -6.82 8.04 16.27
N LEU A 175 -7.12 7.05 15.42
CA LEU A 175 -6.56 7.00 14.06
C LEU A 175 -7.07 8.15 13.19
N LEU A 176 -8.37 8.42 13.27
CA LEU A 176 -8.99 9.53 12.54
C LEU A 176 -8.42 10.88 13.01
N GLU A 177 -8.20 11.06 14.30
CA GLU A 177 -7.66 12.31 14.86
C GLU A 177 -6.21 12.55 14.44
N LEU A 178 -5.38 11.52 14.34
CA LEU A 178 -4.04 11.65 13.76
C LEU A 178 -4.11 12.18 12.32
N HIS A 179 -5.07 11.70 11.53
CA HIS A 179 -5.29 12.20 10.18
C HIS A 179 -5.85 13.63 10.16
N ARG A 180 -6.83 13.96 11.02
CA ARG A 180 -7.38 15.32 11.15
C ARG A 180 -6.33 16.32 11.57
N THR A 181 -5.45 15.96 12.52
CA THR A 181 -4.32 16.79 12.96
C THR A 181 -3.30 16.99 11.82
N ARG A 182 -3.01 15.97 11.02
CA ARG A 182 -2.17 16.10 9.81
C ARG A 182 -2.83 17.03 8.78
N ASN A 183 -4.13 16.86 8.56
CA ASN A 183 -4.92 17.70 7.65
C ASN A 183 -4.93 19.17 8.10
N ALA A 184 -5.14 19.45 9.38
CA ALA A 184 -5.10 20.82 9.92
C ALA A 184 -3.77 21.56 9.64
N LYS A 185 -2.66 20.82 9.50
CA LYS A 185 -1.34 21.38 9.14
C LYS A 185 -1.12 21.50 7.62
N SER A 186 -1.94 20.85 6.81
CA SER A 186 -1.79 20.71 5.35
C SER A 186 -3.16 20.74 4.63
N LEU A 187 -4.04 21.68 5.01
CA LEU A 187 -5.46 21.70 4.60
C LEU A 187 -5.65 21.68 3.07
N ASP A 188 -4.79 22.35 2.32
CA ASP A 188 -4.88 22.41 0.85
C ASP A 188 -4.45 21.10 0.15
N ARG A 189 -4.06 20.08 0.92
CA ARG A 189 -3.47 18.85 0.38
C ARG A 189 -4.13 17.59 0.88
N LEU A 190 -4.92 17.61 1.94
CA LEU A 190 -5.60 16.43 2.46
C LEU A 190 -7.09 16.70 2.58
N PHE A 191 -7.92 15.71 2.25
CA PHE A 191 -9.34 15.82 2.53
C PHE A 191 -9.68 15.26 3.92
N VAL A 192 -10.74 15.78 4.52
CA VAL A 192 -11.23 15.32 5.82
C VAL A 192 -11.66 13.86 5.71
N PRO A 193 -11.35 12.98 6.67
CA PRO A 193 -11.83 11.60 6.62
C PRO A 193 -13.34 11.54 6.38
N VAL A 194 -13.73 10.75 5.39
CA VAL A 194 -15.14 10.51 5.03
C VAL A 194 -15.46 9.04 5.23
N GLU A 195 -16.71 8.76 5.53
CA GLU A 195 -17.21 7.39 5.59
C GLU A 195 -17.03 6.72 4.22
N ALA A 196 -16.66 5.45 4.23
CA ALA A 196 -16.42 4.64 3.04
C ALA A 196 -17.28 3.39 3.07
N ASP A 197 -17.72 2.94 1.89
CA ASP A 197 -18.39 1.66 1.77
C ASP A 197 -17.39 0.52 2.10
N PRO A 198 -17.75 -0.47 2.93
CA PRO A 198 -16.93 -1.66 3.14
C PRO A 198 -16.46 -2.36 1.86
N ALA A 199 -17.25 -2.30 0.79
CA ALA A 199 -16.91 -2.77 -0.54
C ALA A 199 -15.73 -2.01 -1.16
N GLU A 200 -15.73 -0.68 -1.01
CA GLU A 200 -14.65 0.20 -1.49
C GLU A 200 -13.36 -0.10 -0.73
N LEU A 201 -13.44 -0.21 0.60
CA LEU A 201 -12.30 -0.58 1.43
C LEU A 201 -11.77 -1.98 1.05
N TYR A 202 -12.67 -2.96 0.87
CA TYR A 202 -12.26 -4.31 0.49
C TYR A 202 -11.50 -4.32 -0.84
N THR A 203 -12.07 -3.70 -1.87
CA THR A 203 -11.48 -3.68 -3.21
C THR A 203 -10.18 -2.88 -3.26
N GLY A 204 -10.13 -1.70 -2.63
CA GLY A 204 -8.94 -0.86 -2.57
C GLY A 204 -7.77 -1.53 -1.85
N THR A 205 -8.04 -2.20 -0.71
CA THR A 205 -7.00 -2.87 0.07
C THR A 205 -6.60 -4.24 -0.46
N ARG A 206 -7.52 -4.98 -1.12
CA ARG A 206 -7.17 -6.27 -1.75
C ARG A 206 -6.17 -6.08 -2.87
N ARG A 207 -6.39 -5.09 -3.75
CA ARG A 207 -5.50 -4.82 -4.88
C ARG A 207 -4.08 -4.50 -4.42
N SER A 208 -3.93 -3.59 -3.46
CA SER A 208 -2.63 -3.26 -2.92
C SER A 208 -1.97 -4.47 -2.25
N LEU A 209 -2.70 -5.31 -1.52
CA LEU A 209 -2.10 -6.55 -0.98
C LEU A 209 -1.62 -7.53 -2.06
N ASP A 210 -2.35 -7.66 -3.17
CA ASP A 210 -1.99 -8.55 -4.29
C ASP A 210 -0.81 -7.99 -5.10
N ASP A 211 -0.79 -6.69 -5.38
CA ASP A 211 0.31 -6.00 -6.07
C ASP A 211 1.63 -6.12 -5.30
N TRP A 212 1.56 -6.27 -3.98
CA TRP A 212 2.72 -6.41 -3.11
C TRP A 212 3.38 -7.77 -3.20
N ASP A 213 2.60 -8.83 -3.41
CA ASP A 213 3.18 -10.15 -3.68
C ASP A 213 3.99 -10.13 -4.98
N ILE A 214 3.59 -9.31 -5.96
CA ILE A 214 4.34 -9.08 -7.21
C ILE A 214 5.55 -8.17 -6.95
N PHE A 215 5.38 -7.05 -6.24
CA PHE A 215 6.46 -6.10 -5.96
C PHE A 215 7.61 -6.73 -5.16
N CYS A 216 7.35 -7.62 -4.21
CA CYS A 216 8.40 -8.32 -3.47
C CYS A 216 9.24 -9.26 -4.33
N VAL A 217 8.71 -9.69 -5.48
CA VAL A 217 9.41 -10.56 -6.43
C VAL A 217 10.13 -9.73 -7.50
N GLU A 218 9.50 -8.66 -7.99
CA GLU A 218 9.98 -7.88 -9.14
C GLU A 218 10.67 -6.55 -8.77
N GLY A 219 10.52 -6.09 -7.54
CA GLY A 219 10.94 -4.79 -7.01
C GLY A 219 11.85 -4.86 -5.77
N ASP A 220 12.00 -3.74 -5.06
CA ASP A 220 12.88 -3.64 -3.88
C ASP A 220 12.07 -3.73 -2.58
N ALA A 221 11.99 -4.93 -2.00
CA ALA A 221 11.28 -5.18 -0.74
C ALA A 221 11.87 -4.42 0.49
N ARG A 222 13.03 -3.77 0.38
CA ARG A 222 13.53 -2.89 1.45
C ARG A 222 12.78 -1.55 1.51
N ARG A 223 12.00 -1.22 0.48
CA ARG A 223 11.15 -0.03 0.43
C ARG A 223 9.83 -0.20 1.18
N LEU A 224 9.51 -1.41 1.66
CA LEU A 224 8.30 -1.66 2.41
C LEU A 224 8.36 -0.99 3.79
N ALA A 225 7.27 -0.36 4.21
CA ALA A 225 7.15 0.16 5.55
C ALA A 225 7.27 -0.98 6.58
N PRO A 226 8.17 -0.92 7.58
CA PRO A 226 8.30 -1.98 8.58
C PRO A 226 6.98 -2.28 9.31
N ARG A 227 6.17 -1.24 9.58
CA ARG A 227 4.85 -1.40 10.20
C ARG A 227 3.87 -2.17 9.33
N PHE A 228 3.97 -2.06 8.00
CA PHE A 228 3.16 -2.88 7.11
C PHE A 228 3.51 -4.35 7.27
N LEU A 229 4.79 -4.72 7.28
CA LEU A 229 5.20 -6.11 7.52
C LEU A 229 4.64 -6.62 8.85
N MET A 230 4.68 -5.79 9.89
CA MET A 230 4.14 -6.13 11.20
C MET A 230 2.63 -6.39 11.19
N LEU A 231 1.86 -5.66 10.38
CA LEU A 231 0.40 -5.67 10.42
C LEU A 231 -0.26 -6.36 9.21
N ARG A 232 0.53 -6.88 8.26
CA ARG A 232 0.03 -7.47 7.01
C ARG A 232 -0.99 -8.59 7.25
N GLU A 233 -0.65 -9.60 8.04
CA GLU A 233 -1.55 -10.73 8.27
C GLU A 233 -2.75 -10.34 9.13
N LEU A 234 -2.58 -9.40 10.06
CA LEU A 234 -3.70 -8.82 10.80
C LEU A 234 -4.69 -8.15 9.84
N TRP A 235 -4.21 -7.31 8.93
CA TRP A 235 -5.05 -6.66 7.93
C TRP A 235 -5.75 -7.68 7.02
N ARG A 236 -5.01 -8.68 6.50
CA ARG A 236 -5.59 -9.76 5.67
C ARG A 236 -6.65 -10.55 6.41
N ALA A 237 -6.44 -10.85 7.70
CA ALA A 237 -7.42 -11.54 8.51
C ALA A 237 -8.70 -10.74 8.71
N ARG A 238 -8.58 -9.44 8.91
CA ARG A 238 -9.73 -8.55 9.00
C ARG A 238 -10.43 -8.33 7.67
N LEU A 239 -9.68 -8.27 6.57
CA LEU A 239 -10.24 -8.17 5.22
C LEU A 239 -11.18 -9.33 4.87
N ARG A 240 -10.90 -10.53 5.39
CA ARG A 240 -11.78 -11.71 5.25
C ARG A 240 -13.17 -11.55 5.89
N ARG A 241 -13.37 -10.55 6.75
CA ARG A 241 -14.64 -10.26 7.43
C ARG A 241 -15.57 -9.36 6.60
N PHE A 242 -15.04 -8.71 5.57
CA PHE A 242 -15.84 -7.88 4.66
C PHE A 242 -16.47 -8.70 3.52
N PRO A 243 -17.53 -8.17 2.87
CA PRO A 243 -18.08 -8.77 1.67
C PRO A 243 -17.02 -8.93 0.59
N ARG A 244 -16.85 -10.15 0.07
CA ARG A 244 -15.90 -10.42 -1.01
C ARG A 244 -16.46 -9.89 -2.31
N ILE A 245 -15.77 -8.90 -2.86
CA ILE A 245 -16.12 -8.27 -4.13
C ILE A 245 -14.90 -8.36 -5.03
N GLU A 246 -15.09 -8.87 -6.24
CA GLU A 246 -14.01 -8.85 -7.22
C GLU A 246 -13.73 -7.38 -7.61
N PRO A 247 -12.52 -6.87 -7.34
CA PRO A 247 -12.09 -5.59 -7.84
C PRO A 247 -12.17 -5.62 -9.36
N GLN A 248 -12.64 -4.54 -9.96
CA GLN A 248 -12.61 -4.39 -11.41
C GLN A 248 -11.17 -4.54 -11.92
N GLU A 249 -11.00 -5.12 -13.10
CA GLU A 249 -9.66 -5.19 -13.69
C GLU A 249 -9.22 -3.77 -14.08
N VAL A 250 -7.98 -3.42 -13.73
CA VAL A 250 -7.42 -2.13 -14.12
C VAL A 250 -7.08 -2.19 -15.61
N ARG A 251 -7.98 -1.63 -16.42
CA ARG A 251 -7.84 -1.62 -17.88
C ARG A 251 -6.94 -0.46 -18.30
N GLN A 252 -6.02 -0.74 -19.23
CA GLN A 252 -5.32 0.35 -19.92
C GLN A 252 -6.33 1.20 -20.72
N PRO A 253 -6.21 2.53 -20.66
CA PRO A 253 -6.96 3.39 -21.57
C PRO A 253 -6.71 2.96 -23.02
N SER A 254 -7.75 2.93 -23.85
CA SER A 254 -7.60 2.67 -25.27
C SER A 254 -6.91 3.83 -25.97
N ASP A 255 -6.39 3.56 -27.18
CA ASP A 255 -5.86 4.61 -28.05
C ASP A 255 -6.89 5.71 -28.33
N ASP A 256 -8.18 5.36 -28.42
CA ASP A 256 -9.27 6.33 -28.58
C ASP A 256 -9.44 7.22 -27.35
N GLU A 257 -9.36 6.64 -26.13
CA GLU A 257 -9.45 7.40 -24.87
C GLU A 257 -8.25 8.35 -24.71
N LEU A 258 -7.04 7.87 -25.00
CA LEU A 258 -5.82 8.69 -25.00
C LEU A 258 -5.86 9.79 -26.07
N SER A 259 -6.36 9.47 -27.27
CA SER A 259 -6.51 10.43 -28.36
C SER A 259 -7.56 11.50 -28.04
N LEU A 260 -8.66 11.13 -27.39
CA LEU A 260 -9.67 12.07 -26.91
C LEU A 260 -9.09 13.01 -25.86
N PHE A 261 -8.32 12.48 -24.91
CA PHE A 261 -7.63 13.27 -23.89
C PHE A 261 -6.64 14.26 -24.52
N ALA A 262 -5.79 13.79 -25.45
CA ALA A 262 -4.86 14.64 -26.19
C ALA A 262 -5.55 15.72 -27.03
N SER A 263 -6.67 15.37 -27.68
CA SER A 263 -7.47 16.31 -28.46
C SER A 263 -8.09 17.40 -27.57
N GLY A 264 -8.49 17.05 -26.35
CA GLY A 264 -8.98 18.01 -25.35
C GLY A 264 -7.93 19.08 -25.01
N PHE A 265 -6.68 18.65 -24.77
CA PHE A 265 -5.59 19.59 -24.50
C PHE A 265 -5.19 20.39 -25.74
N LEU A 266 -5.15 19.76 -26.92
CA LEU A 266 -4.86 20.46 -28.16
C LEU A 266 -5.86 21.60 -28.42
N ASN A 267 -7.16 21.32 -28.22
CA ASN A 267 -8.22 22.32 -28.34
C ASN A 267 -8.05 23.44 -27.31
N HIS A 268 -7.61 23.13 -26.08
CA HIS A 268 -7.30 24.15 -25.09
C HIS A 268 -6.19 25.10 -25.54
N MET A 269 -5.16 24.58 -26.22
CA MET A 269 -4.02 25.37 -26.68
C MET A 269 -4.29 26.22 -27.93
N LEU A 270 -5.40 25.98 -28.65
CA LEU A 270 -5.74 26.75 -29.85
C LEU A 270 -5.85 28.24 -29.53
N GLY A 271 -5.08 29.05 -30.26
CA GLY A 271 -5.02 30.50 -30.08
C GLY A 271 -4.23 30.98 -28.86
N GLN A 272 -3.69 30.08 -28.03
CA GLN A 272 -2.80 30.42 -26.92
C GLN A 272 -1.32 30.39 -27.33
N LEU A 273 -0.95 29.41 -28.15
CA LEU A 273 0.42 29.20 -28.63
C LEU A 273 0.39 28.79 -30.10
N LEU A 274 1.37 29.25 -30.89
CA LEU A 274 1.60 28.72 -32.23
C LEU A 274 2.28 27.35 -32.10
N LEU A 275 1.54 26.28 -32.35
CA LEU A 275 2.04 24.92 -32.23
C LEU A 275 2.89 24.52 -33.44
N GLU A 276 3.94 23.76 -33.17
CA GLU A 276 4.93 23.26 -34.13
C GLU A 276 5.07 21.74 -33.94
N ALA A 277 5.78 21.04 -34.83
CA ALA A 277 5.96 19.59 -34.76
C ALA A 277 6.40 19.08 -33.38
N ARG A 278 7.38 19.76 -32.74
CA ARG A 278 7.86 19.45 -31.38
C ARG A 278 6.77 19.52 -30.31
N HIS A 279 5.82 20.45 -30.46
CA HIS A 279 4.71 20.63 -29.53
C HIS A 279 3.71 19.48 -29.61
N PHE A 280 3.43 18.95 -30.82
CA PHE A 280 2.55 17.80 -30.96
C PHE A 280 3.12 16.54 -30.31
N GLU A 281 4.43 16.34 -30.40
CA GLU A 281 5.10 15.23 -29.72
C GLU A 281 5.13 15.41 -28.20
N ALA A 282 5.41 16.62 -27.70
CA ALA A 282 5.31 16.92 -26.27
C ALA A 282 3.89 16.74 -25.72
N ILE A 283 2.86 17.14 -26.46
CA ILE A 283 1.44 16.90 -26.11
C ILE A 283 1.17 15.41 -26.02
N ARG A 284 1.64 14.62 -26.99
CA ARG A 284 1.49 13.16 -26.98
C ARG A 284 2.11 12.55 -25.72
N GLU A 285 3.34 12.94 -25.36
CA GLU A 285 4.01 12.43 -24.16
C GLU A 285 3.29 12.81 -22.87
N LEU A 286 2.89 14.08 -22.72
CA LEU A 286 2.11 14.56 -21.57
C LEU A 286 0.80 13.78 -21.42
N CYS A 287 0.04 13.68 -22.50
CA CYS A 287 -1.29 13.07 -22.49
C CYS A 287 -1.20 11.54 -22.32
N TRP A 288 -0.17 10.90 -22.87
CA TRP A 288 0.04 9.47 -22.70
C TRP A 288 0.46 9.14 -21.26
N PHE A 289 1.43 9.87 -20.70
CA PHE A 289 1.89 9.64 -19.32
C PHE A 289 0.74 9.84 -18.32
N HIS A 290 0.02 10.95 -18.42
CA HIS A 290 -1.10 11.23 -17.50
C HIS A 290 -2.34 10.39 -17.81
N GLY A 291 -2.58 10.03 -19.07
CA GLY A 291 -3.70 9.17 -19.43
C GLY A 291 -3.58 7.77 -18.81
N ILE A 292 -2.39 7.16 -18.91
CA ILE A 292 -2.15 5.81 -18.37
C ILE A 292 -2.11 5.81 -16.84
N ASN A 293 -1.47 6.81 -16.21
CA ASN A 293 -1.38 6.90 -14.74
C ASN A 293 -2.64 7.49 -14.09
N GLY A 294 -3.72 7.65 -14.86
CA GLY A 294 -4.94 8.32 -14.46
C GLY A 294 -4.83 9.85 -14.55
N PRO A 295 -5.89 10.53 -15.01
CA PRO A 295 -5.78 11.89 -15.52
C PRO A 295 -5.47 12.94 -14.44
N LYS A 296 -5.65 12.63 -13.14
CA LYS A 296 -5.35 13.58 -12.07
C LYS A 296 -3.88 14.00 -12.07
N VAL A 297 -3.65 15.28 -11.78
CA VAL A 297 -2.33 15.90 -11.70
C VAL A 297 -1.95 16.21 -10.26
N SER A 298 -0.67 16.07 -9.95
CA SER A 298 -0.13 16.30 -8.62
C SER A 298 1.30 16.81 -8.67
N PRO A 299 1.82 17.39 -7.57
CA PRO A 299 3.23 17.73 -7.49
C PRO A 299 4.13 16.52 -7.73
N THR A 300 3.83 15.37 -7.12
CA THR A 300 4.67 14.18 -7.27
C THR A 300 4.67 13.66 -8.70
N ARG A 301 3.50 13.59 -9.36
CA ARG A 301 3.40 13.19 -10.77
C ARG A 301 4.13 14.14 -11.70
N ALA A 302 4.08 15.44 -11.40
CA ALA A 302 4.83 16.43 -12.16
C ALA A 302 6.36 16.22 -12.04
N TYR A 303 6.85 15.92 -10.83
CA TYR A 303 8.24 15.54 -10.63
C TYR A 303 8.60 14.25 -11.37
N VAL A 304 7.79 13.18 -11.26
CA VAL A 304 8.04 11.90 -11.94
C VAL A 304 8.08 12.09 -13.46
N PHE A 305 7.17 12.90 -14.02
CA PHE A 305 7.19 13.19 -15.45
C PHE A 305 8.47 13.91 -15.89
N LEU A 306 8.80 15.03 -15.22
CA LEU A 306 9.93 15.88 -15.63
C LEU A 306 11.31 15.27 -15.34
N GLU A 307 11.46 14.58 -14.22
CA GLU A 307 12.77 14.17 -13.69
C GLU A 307 13.05 12.67 -13.85
N ARG A 308 12.05 11.87 -14.26
CA ARG A 308 12.22 10.42 -14.42
C ARG A 308 11.76 9.92 -15.79
N TRP A 309 10.55 10.29 -16.21
CA TRP A 309 9.97 9.83 -17.49
C TRP A 309 10.70 10.42 -18.70
N LEU A 310 10.83 11.74 -18.77
CA LEU A 310 11.48 12.41 -19.90
C LEU A 310 12.96 12.05 -20.08
N PRO A 311 13.83 12.09 -19.03
CA PRO A 311 15.24 11.72 -19.20
C PRO A 311 15.45 10.27 -19.66
N ALA A 312 14.50 9.37 -19.38
CA ALA A 312 14.58 7.99 -19.86
C ALA A 312 14.42 7.88 -21.39
N LYS A 313 13.75 8.86 -22.02
CA LYS A 313 13.41 8.84 -23.46
C LYS A 313 14.20 9.85 -24.29
N TYR A 314 14.49 11.01 -23.72
CA TYR A 314 15.00 12.17 -24.45
C TYR A 314 16.33 12.64 -23.86
N GLU A 315 17.11 13.34 -24.68
CA GLU A 315 18.29 14.08 -24.22
C GLU A 315 17.89 15.51 -23.83
N PRO A 316 18.66 16.20 -22.97
CA PRO A 316 18.32 17.55 -22.52
C PRO A 316 18.14 18.59 -23.64
N ASP A 317 18.79 18.43 -24.78
CA ASP A 317 18.75 19.32 -25.94
C ASP A 317 17.67 18.94 -26.97
N ASP A 318 16.88 17.91 -26.71
CA ASP A 318 15.82 17.48 -27.61
C ASP A 318 14.71 18.55 -27.74
N PRO A 319 14.26 18.90 -28.95
CA PRO A 319 13.19 19.88 -29.16
C PRO A 319 11.89 19.55 -28.41
N VAL A 320 11.59 18.27 -28.15
CA VAL A 320 10.43 17.83 -27.35
C VAL A 320 10.56 18.31 -25.91
N VAL A 321 11.76 18.28 -25.34
CA VAL A 321 12.03 18.72 -23.96
C VAL A 321 11.81 20.23 -23.83
N GLU A 322 12.27 21.01 -24.80
CA GLU A 322 11.97 22.44 -24.87
C GLU A 322 10.46 22.69 -24.97
N ALA A 323 9.76 21.97 -25.85
CA ALA A 323 8.32 22.09 -26.01
C ALA A 323 7.53 21.69 -24.75
N VAL A 324 7.99 20.69 -23.99
CA VAL A 324 7.41 20.36 -22.68
C VAL A 324 7.51 21.57 -21.74
N ARG A 325 8.65 22.26 -21.69
CA ARG A 325 8.83 23.43 -20.82
C ARG A 325 7.74 24.48 -21.08
N ASP A 326 7.43 24.72 -22.35
CA ASP A 326 6.43 25.70 -22.79
C ASP A 326 5.00 25.26 -22.44
N LEU A 327 4.72 23.97 -22.57
CA LEU A 327 3.38 23.40 -22.43
C LEU A 327 3.02 22.95 -21.02
N PHE A 328 3.99 22.77 -20.12
CA PHE A 328 3.75 22.04 -18.87
C PHE A 328 2.77 22.73 -17.92
N ILE A 329 2.94 24.03 -17.66
CA ILE A 329 2.01 24.78 -16.79
C ILE A 329 0.61 24.90 -17.42
N PRO A 330 0.47 25.25 -18.72
CA PRO A 330 -0.83 25.18 -19.41
C PRO A 330 -1.48 23.80 -19.30
N PHE A 331 -0.72 22.72 -19.49
CA PHE A 331 -1.19 21.36 -19.37
C PHE A 331 -1.72 21.08 -17.95
N LEU A 332 -0.91 21.32 -16.91
CA LEU A 332 -1.34 21.09 -15.53
C LEU A 332 -2.60 21.89 -15.17
N ARG A 333 -2.73 23.12 -15.67
CA ARG A 333 -3.90 23.96 -15.43
C ARG A 333 -5.15 23.38 -16.10
N TRP A 334 -5.03 23.00 -17.37
CA TRP A 334 -6.10 22.37 -18.12
C TRP A 334 -6.54 21.07 -17.46
N THR A 335 -5.59 20.19 -17.15
CA THR A 335 -5.87 18.89 -16.54
C THR A 335 -6.48 19.04 -15.15
N ALA A 336 -5.97 19.95 -14.31
CA ALA A 336 -6.58 20.25 -13.01
C ALA A 336 -8.06 20.65 -13.14
N SER A 337 -8.40 21.44 -14.16
CA SER A 337 -9.79 21.80 -14.45
C SER A 337 -10.61 20.63 -15.03
N ALA A 338 -9.99 19.76 -15.81
CA ALA A 338 -10.67 18.62 -16.45
C ALA A 338 -10.96 17.47 -15.49
N THR A 339 -10.23 17.40 -14.37
CA THR A 339 -10.36 16.33 -13.35
C THR A 339 -10.93 16.81 -12.02
N ASP A 340 -11.59 17.97 -12.01
CA ASP A 340 -12.19 18.59 -10.83
C ASP A 340 -11.22 18.70 -9.63
N LEU A 341 -9.95 19.04 -9.90
CA LEU A 341 -8.98 19.30 -8.82
C LEU A 341 -9.46 20.50 -8.00
N GLU A 342 -9.44 20.35 -6.67
CA GLU A 342 -9.89 21.41 -5.79
C GLU A 342 -9.12 22.72 -6.04
N PRO A 343 -9.80 23.87 -6.22
CA PRO A 343 -9.13 25.12 -6.59
C PRO A 343 -8.03 25.56 -5.61
N MET A 344 -8.14 25.18 -4.33
CA MET A 344 -7.14 25.48 -3.30
C MET A 344 -5.85 24.66 -3.45
N ALA A 345 -5.89 23.52 -4.13
CA ALA A 345 -4.74 22.68 -4.40
C ALA A 345 -3.85 23.22 -5.53
N TRP A 346 -4.40 24.05 -6.41
CA TRP A 346 -3.73 24.59 -7.60
C TRP A 346 -2.51 25.47 -7.29
N PRO A 347 -2.57 26.47 -6.37
CA PRO A 347 -1.42 27.31 -6.06
C PRO A 347 -0.17 26.52 -5.65
N TYR A 348 -0.34 25.46 -4.86
CA TYR A 348 0.78 24.62 -4.44
C TYR A 348 1.31 23.75 -5.59
N LEU A 349 0.42 23.13 -6.37
CA LEU A 349 0.81 22.37 -7.57
C LEU A 349 1.61 23.25 -8.53
N LYS A 350 1.08 24.43 -8.85
CA LYS A 350 1.73 25.41 -9.73
C LYS A 350 3.10 25.82 -9.18
N PHE A 351 3.19 26.21 -7.90
CA PHE A 351 4.46 26.61 -7.28
C PHE A 351 5.53 25.52 -7.39
N LYS A 352 5.15 24.26 -7.14
CA LYS A 352 6.05 23.12 -7.25
C LYS A 352 6.47 22.86 -8.69
N ALA A 353 5.53 22.86 -9.63
CA ALA A 353 5.80 22.73 -11.06
C ALA A 353 6.75 23.80 -11.59
N GLU A 354 6.50 25.07 -11.28
CA GLU A 354 7.37 26.18 -11.66
C GLU A 354 8.77 26.06 -11.04
N ARG A 355 8.88 25.51 -9.82
CA ARG A 355 10.18 25.26 -9.19
C ARG A 355 10.98 24.20 -9.95
N TRP A 356 10.37 23.10 -10.36
CA TRP A 356 11.05 22.09 -11.19
C TRP A 356 11.46 22.65 -12.54
N LEU A 357 10.57 23.41 -13.20
CA LEU A 357 10.84 24.02 -14.50
C LEU A 357 12.01 25.03 -14.51
N LYS A 358 12.38 25.62 -13.36
CA LYS A 358 13.53 26.53 -13.26
C LYS A 358 14.87 25.84 -13.49
N GLU A 359 15.00 24.61 -13.00
CA GLU A 359 16.23 23.81 -13.11
C GLU A 359 16.15 22.83 -14.29
N PHE A 360 14.97 22.63 -14.87
CA PHE A 360 14.72 21.77 -16.02
C PHE A 360 15.39 22.27 -17.32
N PRO A 361 15.86 21.38 -18.23
CA PRO A 361 16.28 20.02 -17.92
C PRO A 361 17.60 20.06 -17.13
N GLY A 362 17.57 19.61 -15.88
CA GLY A 362 18.71 19.61 -14.95
C GLY A 362 19.31 18.22 -14.76
N TRP A 363 19.15 17.35 -15.76
CA TRP A 363 19.38 15.91 -15.62
C TRP A 363 20.88 15.58 -15.61
N SER A 364 21.33 14.88 -14.57
CA SER A 364 22.74 14.45 -14.44
C SER A 364 22.96 12.97 -14.81
N ALA A 365 21.90 12.15 -14.83
CA ALA A 365 21.94 10.74 -15.23
C ALA A 365 20.54 10.24 -15.57
N LYS A 366 20.44 9.23 -16.44
CA LYS A 366 19.18 8.51 -16.71
C LYS A 366 18.95 7.47 -15.61
N ASP A 367 17.76 7.45 -15.02
CA ASP A 367 17.35 6.38 -14.11
C ASP A 367 16.82 5.20 -14.94
N PRO A 368 17.51 4.05 -14.97
CA PRO A 368 17.09 2.89 -15.76
C PRO A 368 15.81 2.22 -15.25
N ASP A 369 15.43 2.41 -13.98
CA ASP A 369 14.26 1.74 -13.39
C ASP A 369 12.94 2.39 -13.83
N CYS A 370 12.97 3.69 -14.18
CA CYS A 370 11.79 4.44 -14.61
C CYS A 370 11.36 4.15 -16.06
N ALA A 371 12.16 3.39 -16.82
CA ALA A 371 11.87 3.00 -18.20
C ALA A 371 10.94 1.78 -18.31
N ARG A 372 10.53 1.16 -17.19
CA ARG A 372 9.51 0.11 -17.23
C ARG A 372 8.14 0.77 -17.44
N PHE A 373 7.36 0.26 -18.40
CA PHE A 373 6.06 0.82 -18.80
C PHE A 373 5.19 1.19 -17.57
N PRO A 374 4.63 2.41 -17.49
CA PRO A 374 3.65 2.74 -16.46
C PRO A 374 2.50 1.73 -16.53
N ARG A 375 2.18 1.12 -15.39
CA ARG A 375 0.98 0.29 -15.27
C ARG A 375 -0.23 1.21 -15.18
N PRO A 376 -1.34 0.89 -15.85
CA PRO A 376 -2.59 1.60 -15.61
C PRO A 376 -2.93 1.52 -14.12
N ARG A 377 -3.40 2.62 -13.54
CA ARG A 377 -3.68 2.70 -12.09
C ARG A 377 -5.14 2.43 -11.79
N SER A 378 -5.38 1.89 -10.60
CA SER A 378 -6.71 1.91 -10.03
C SER A 378 -7.08 3.36 -9.68
N LEU A 379 -8.18 3.87 -10.25
CA LEU A 379 -8.79 5.12 -9.81
C LEU A 379 -10.27 4.87 -9.54
#